data_AF-A0A534TA21-F1
#
_entry.id   AF-A0A534TA21-F1
#
_cell.length_a   1.000
_cell.length_b   1.000
_cell.length_c   1.000
_cell.angle_alpha   90.00
_cell.angle_beta   90.00
_cell.angle_gamma   90.00
#
_symmetry.space_group_name_H-M   'P 1'
#
loop_
_entity.id
_entity.type
_entity.pdbx_description
1 polymer ?
#
loop_
_entity_poly.entity_id
_entity_poly.type
_entity_poly.pdbx_seq_one_letter_code
_entity_poly.pdbx_strand_id
1 'polypeptide(L)' 'MLHAEDLDHRAADAAIAEARRRWGPAGAVSVADNFPRARRLVGELRGGRFWIRGRGATWEAAFADADARAVRASRRKAAH' A
#
# COMPACT_ATOMS: atom_id res chain seq x y z
N MET A 1 20.43 13.66 -16.24
CA MET A 1 20.35 12.69 -15.12
C MET A 1 19.01 12.91 -14.46
N LEU A 2 18.08 11.95 -14.56
CA LEU A 2 16.82 12.02 -13.80
C LEU A 2 17.17 11.68 -12.35
N HIS A 3 16.89 12.60 -11.43
CA HIS A 3 17.15 12.42 -10.01
C HIS A 3 16.28 11.26 -9.50
N ALA A 4 16.85 10.36 -8.70
CA ALA A 4 16.12 9.23 -8.11
C ALA A 4 14.88 9.70 -7.32
N GLU A 5 14.90 10.92 -6.79
CA GLU A 5 13.82 11.57 -6.07
C GLU A 5 12.58 11.86 -6.96
N ASP A 6 12.78 12.22 -8.24
CA ASP A 6 11.66 12.48 -9.17
C ASP A 6 10.94 11.18 -9.59
N LEU A 7 11.70 10.08 -9.71
CA LEU A 7 11.15 8.75 -9.96
C LEU A 7 10.34 8.25 -8.77
N ASP A 8 10.80 8.52 -7.55
CA ASP A 8 10.07 8.17 -6.33
C ASP A 8 8.77 8.98 -6.19
N HIS A 9 8.74 10.25 -6.61
CA HIS A 9 7.53 11.09 -6.55
C HIS A 9 6.44 10.61 -7.52
N ARG A 10 6.78 10.38 -8.81
CA ARG A 10 5.82 9.85 -9.79
C ARG A 10 5.32 8.45 -9.41
N ALA A 11 6.20 7.61 -8.87
CA ALA A 11 5.84 6.29 -8.39
C ALA A 11 4.90 6.37 -7.17
N ALA A 12 5.10 7.34 -6.28
CA ALA A 12 4.21 7.60 -5.15
C ALA A 12 2.84 8.10 -5.61
N ASP A 13 2.77 9.04 -6.57
CA ASP A 13 1.51 9.54 -7.12
C ASP A 13 0.68 8.43 -7.77
N ALA A 14 1.32 7.58 -8.57
CA ALA A 14 0.68 6.41 -9.16
C ALA A 14 0.17 5.45 -8.08
N ALA A 15 0.94 5.23 -7.01
CA ALA A 15 0.53 4.38 -5.89
C ALA A 15 -0.64 5.00 -5.09
N ILE A 16 -0.70 6.32 -4.92
CA ILE A 16 -1.83 7.01 -4.29
C ILE A 16 -3.07 6.87 -5.16
N ALA A 17 -2.95 7.09 -6.48
CA ALA A 17 -4.07 6.93 -7.41
C ALA A 17 -4.62 5.48 -7.38
N GLU A 18 -3.74 4.49 -7.36
CA GLU A 18 -4.14 3.08 -7.27
C GLU A 18 -4.78 2.74 -5.91
N ALA A 19 -4.22 3.24 -4.79
CA ALA A 19 -4.81 3.06 -3.48
C ALA A 19 -6.22 3.68 -3.41
N ARG A 20 -6.41 4.88 -3.99
CA ARG A 20 -7.71 5.54 -4.08
C ARG A 20 -8.69 4.80 -4.98
N ARG A 21 -8.22 4.23 -6.09
CA ARG A 21 -9.04 3.38 -6.97
C ARG A 21 -9.57 2.15 -6.23
N ARG A 22 -8.75 1.53 -5.36
CA ARG A 22 -9.11 0.31 -4.63
C ARG A 22 -9.96 0.55 -3.38
N TRP A 23 -9.65 1.59 -2.61
CA TRP A 23 -10.25 1.82 -1.29
C TRP A 23 -10.98 3.16 -1.16
N GLY A 24 -11.23 3.83 -2.28
CA GLY A 24 -11.95 5.10 -2.34
C GLY A 24 -11.12 6.27 -1.80
N PRO A 25 -11.76 7.37 -1.35
CA PRO A 25 -11.07 8.57 -0.88
C PRO A 25 -10.10 8.34 0.28
N ALA A 26 -10.32 7.25 1.04
CA ALA A 26 -9.46 6.85 2.15
C ALA A 26 -8.18 6.15 1.69
N GLY A 27 -8.05 5.76 0.43
CA GLY A 27 -6.86 5.11 -0.12
C GLY A 27 -5.63 5.99 0.03
N ALA A 28 -4.61 5.46 0.72
CA ALA A 28 -3.39 6.19 1.03
C ALA A 28 -2.18 5.26 1.00
N VAL A 29 -1.01 5.86 0.81
CA VAL A 29 0.29 5.18 0.87
C VAL A 29 1.18 5.88 1.89
N SER A 30 2.12 5.15 2.47
CA SER A 30 3.07 5.67 3.45
C SER A 30 4.42 4.99 3.27
N VAL A 31 5.49 5.71 3.57
CA VAL A 31 6.85 5.18 3.59
C VAL A 31 7.32 5.15 5.04
N ALA A 32 7.76 3.99 5.51
CA ALA A 32 8.29 3.80 6.86
C ALA A 32 9.77 3.46 6.81
N ASP A 33 10.62 4.40 7.25
CA ASP A 33 12.08 4.26 7.22
C ASP A 33 12.60 3.15 8.14
N ASN A 34 11.84 2.84 9.19
CA ASN A 34 12.18 1.83 10.19
C ASN A 34 12.19 0.39 9.64
N PHE A 35 11.72 0.17 8.41
CA PHE A 35 11.66 -1.16 7.79
C PHE A 35 12.47 -1.22 6.48
N PRO A 36 13.80 -1.37 6.53
CA PRO A 36 14.66 -1.32 5.34
C PRO A 36 14.28 -2.31 4.23
N ARG A 37 13.64 -3.44 4.57
CA ARG A 37 13.17 -4.45 3.60
C ARG A 37 11.70 -4.30 3.16
N ALA A 38 10.93 -3.41 3.80
CA ALA A 38 9.50 -3.24 3.54
C ALA A 38 9.05 -1.80 3.81
N ARG A 39 9.78 -0.83 3.25
CA ARG A 39 9.56 0.60 3.49
C ARG A 39 8.22 1.09 2.95
N ARG A 40 7.70 0.50 1.86
CA ARG A 40 6.48 0.96 1.20
C ARG A 40 5.25 0.29 1.83
N LEU A 41 4.32 1.10 2.33
CA LEU A 41 3.07 0.68 2.97
C LEU A 41 1.87 1.21 2.17
N VAL A 42 0.89 0.34 1.91
CA VAL A 42 -0.35 0.70 1.20
C VAL A 42 -1.56 0.35 2.06
N GLY A 43 -2.58 1.19 2.03
CA GLY A 43 -3.79 0.95 2.80
C GLY A 43 -4.75 2.11 2.84
N GLU A 44 -5.41 2.28 3.98
CA GLU A 44 -6.50 3.24 4.14
C GLU A 44 -6.29 4.16 5.33
N LEU A 45 -6.46 5.46 5.15
CA LEU A 45 -6.49 6.42 6.23
C LEU A 45 -7.94 6.63 6.69
N ARG A 46 -8.29 6.10 7.87
CA ARG A 46 -9.64 6.21 8.45
C ARG A 46 -9.56 6.75 9.86
N GLY A 47 -10.22 7.89 10.13
CA GLY A 47 -10.29 8.50 11.46
C GLY A 47 -8.92 8.86 12.04
N GLY A 48 -8.00 9.37 11.21
CA GLY A 48 -6.63 9.71 11.63
C GLY A 48 -5.69 8.51 11.82
N ARG A 49 -6.17 7.28 11.59
CA ARG A 49 -5.36 6.06 11.69
C ARG A 49 -5.11 5.43 10.32
N PHE A 50 -3.86 5.06 10.06
CA PHE A 50 -3.46 4.36 8.85
C PHE A 50 -3.62 2.84 9.02
N TRP A 51 -4.55 2.26 8.27
CA TRP A 51 -4.83 0.83 8.21
C TRP A 51 -4.01 0.19 7.11
N ILE A 52 -2.93 -0.48 7.49
CA ILE A 52 -2.03 -1.15 6.55
C ILE A 52 -2.75 -2.35 5.94
N ARG A 53 -2.99 -2.30 4.63
CA ARG A 53 -3.49 -3.44 3.86
C ARG A 53 -2.33 -4.29 3.36
N GLY A 54 -1.25 -3.66 2.89
CA GLY A 54 -0.07 -4.34 2.38
C GLY A 54 1.23 -3.59 2.62
N ARG A 55 2.35 -4.31 2.58
CA ARG A 55 3.71 -3.76 2.73
C ARG A 55 4.68 -4.46 1.81
N GLY A 56 5.69 -3.73 1.31
CA GLY A 56 6.64 -4.28 0.36
C GLY A 56 7.91 -3.46 0.22
N ALA A 57 8.91 -4.08 -0.42
CA ALA A 57 10.12 -3.39 -0.86
C ALA A 57 9.82 -2.45 -2.04
N THR A 58 8.76 -2.66 -2.80
CA THR A 58 8.25 -1.78 -3.87
C THR A 58 6.75 -1.53 -3.67
N TRP A 59 6.20 -0.51 -4.35
CA TRP A 59 4.75 -0.25 -4.33
C TRP A 59 3.95 -1.45 -4.87
N GLU A 60 4.41 -2.07 -5.95
CA GLU A 60 3.82 -3.28 -6.54
C GLU A 60 3.80 -4.44 -5.55
N ALA A 61 4.92 -4.69 -4.86
CA ALA A 61 5.00 -5.74 -3.84
C ALA A 61 4.05 -5.45 -2.67
N ALA A 62 3.89 -4.19 -2.28
CA ALA A 62 2.96 -3.80 -1.23
C ALA A 62 1.49 -4.05 -1.64
N PHE A 63 1.11 -3.74 -2.88
CA PHE A 63 -0.23 -4.07 -3.39
C PHE A 63 -0.46 -5.57 -3.52
N ALA A 64 0.53 -6.34 -3.99
CA ALA A 64 0.44 -7.79 -4.05
C ALA A 64 0.24 -8.44 -2.66
N ASP A 65 0.94 -7.93 -1.63
CA ASP A 65 0.75 -8.36 -0.24
C ASP A 65 -0.65 -7.97 0.29
N ALA A 66 -1.19 -6.81 -0.09
CA ALA A 66 -2.56 -6.42 0.23
C ALA A 66 -3.59 -7.38 -0.37
N ASP A 67 -3.42 -7.75 -1.64
CA ASP A 67 -4.30 -8.68 -2.35
C ASP A 67 -4.22 -10.09 -1.73
N ALA A 68 -3.02 -10.58 -1.44
CA ALA A 68 -2.82 -11.86 -0.78
C ALA A 68 -3.50 -11.92 0.61
N ARG A 69 -3.47 -10.82 1.37
CA ARG A 69 -4.16 -10.71 2.66
C ARG A 69 -5.67 -10.63 2.51
N ALA A 70 -6.19 -9.92 1.51
CA ALA A 70 -7.62 -9.88 1.23
C ALA A 70 -8.17 -11.27 0.90
N VAL A 71 -7.45 -12.04 0.08
CA VAL A 71 -7.80 -13.45 -0.24
C VAL A 71 -7.79 -14.32 1.01
N ARG A 72 -6.77 -14.20 1.88
CA ARG A 72 -6.70 -14.95 3.15
C ARG A 72 -7.84 -14.58 4.11
N ALA A 73 -8.19 -13.29 4.21
CA ALA A 73 -9.30 -12.83 5.04
C ALA A 73 -10.66 -13.35 4.52
N SER A 74 -10.86 -13.37 3.20
CA SER A 74 -12.05 -13.94 2.56
C SER A 74 -12.19 -15.43 2.84
N ARG A 75 -11.10 -16.21 2.68
CA ARG A 75 -11.10 -17.66 2.94
C ARG A 75 -11.45 -18.02 4.38
N ARG A 76 -11.05 -17.19 5.35
CA ARG A 76 -11.42 -17.40 6.77
C ARG A 76 -12.90 -17.16 7.04
N LYS A 77 -13.56 -16.30 6.26
CA LYS A 77 -15.00 -16.02 6.36
C LYS A 77 -15.88 -17.13 5.79
N ALA A 78 -15.37 -17.90 4.81
CA ALA A 78 -16.12 -18.97 4.17
C ALA A 78 -16.06 -20.32 4.91
N ALA A 79 -15.24 -20.42 5.96
CA ALA A 79 -15.06 -21.64 6.76
C ALA A 79 -15.88 -21.64 8.07
N HIS A 80 -16.82 -20.71 8.22
CA HIS A 80 -17.67 -20.55 9.40
C HIS A 80 -19.15 -20.64 9.03
#